data_AF-A0A960NWC7-F1
#
_entry.id   AF-A0A960NWC7-F1
#
_cell.length_a   1.000
_cell.length_b   1.000
_cell.length_c   1.000
_cell.angle_alpha   90.00
_cell.angle_beta   90.00
_cell.angle_gamma   90.00
#
_symmetry.space_group_name_H-M   'P 1'
#
loop_
_entity.id
_entity.type
_entity.pdbx_description
1 polymer ?
#
loop_
_entity_poly.entity_id
_entity_poly.type
_entity_poly.pdbx_seq_one_letter_code
_entity_poly.pdbx_strand_id
1 'polypeptide(L)' 'GDLTQRELGDALHLSFNTVKAYNRQIYRKLGVSSRDQAVAAARAVGLL' A
#
# COMPACT_ATOMS: atom_id res chain seq x y z
N GLY A 1 -4.47 -10.42 11.16
CA GLY A 1 -5.02 -10.33 9.80
C GLY A 1 -4.67 -8.98 9.26
N ASP A 2 -4.30 -8.88 7.98
CA ASP A 2 -4.00 -7.60 7.35
C ASP A 2 -5.30 -6.77 7.23
N LEU A 3 -5.21 -5.49 7.56
CA LEU A 3 -6.33 -4.55 7.36
C LEU A 3 -6.66 -4.45 5.88
N THR A 4 -7.95 -4.52 5.55
CA THR A 4 -8.44 -4.16 4.22
C THR A 4 -8.16 -2.68 3.94
N GLN A 5 -8.13 -2.28 2.66
CA GLN A 5 -7.95 -0.87 2.29
C GLN A 5 -9.02 0.07 2.89
N ARG A 6 -10.22 -0.48 3.17
CA ARG A 6 -11.32 0.27 3.79
C ARG A 6 -11.05 0.48 5.28
N GLU A 7 -10.73 -0.58 6.01
CA GLU A 7 -10.41 -0.49 7.44
C GLU A 7 -9.16 0.37 7.68
N LEU A 8 -8.16 0.30 6.79
CA LEU A 8 -7.01 1.18 6.82
C LEU A 8 -7.39 2.65 6.61
N GLY A 9 -8.33 2.91 5.69
CA GLY A 9 -8.88 4.25 5.47
C GLY A 9 -9.57 4.78 6.72
N ASP A 10 -10.46 3.97 7.30
CA ASP A 10 -11.21 4.34 8.50
C ASP A 10 -10.27 4.62 9.70
N ALA A 11 -9.26 3.77 9.90
CA ALA A 11 -8.25 3.94 10.96
C ALA A 11 -7.37 5.18 10.78
N LEU A 12 -7.16 5.63 9.54
CA LEU A 12 -6.34 6.80 9.21
C LEU A 12 -7.16 8.06 8.90
N HIS A 13 -8.49 8.01 9.06
CA HIS A 13 -9.41 9.06 8.63
C HIS A 13 -9.25 9.45 7.15
N LEU A 14 -8.90 8.49 6.30
CA LEU A 14 -8.72 8.65 4.86
C LEU A 14 -9.86 7.98 4.08
N SER A 15 -10.26 8.61 2.97
CA SER A 15 -11.19 7.96 2.05
C SER A 15 -10.56 6.70 1.42
N PHE A 16 -11.37 5.70 1.12
CA PHE A 16 -10.94 4.51 0.38
C PHE A 16 -10.23 4.86 -0.94
N ASN A 17 -10.71 5.89 -1.64
CA ASN A 17 -10.11 6.36 -2.88
C ASN A 17 -8.70 6.95 -2.67
N THR A 18 -8.49 7.63 -1.54
CA THR A 18 -7.18 8.16 -1.15
C THR A 18 -6.19 7.03 -0.87
N VAL A 19 -6.61 6.01 -0.11
CA VAL A 19 -5.79 4.80 0.13
C VAL A 19 -5.42 4.12 -1.19
N LYS A 20 -6.39 3.95 -2.09
CA LYS A 20 -6.15 3.37 -3.43
C LYS A 20 -5.16 4.21 -4.26
N ALA A 21 -5.27 5.53 -4.20
CA ALA A 21 -4.37 6.44 -4.91
C ALA A 21 -2.93 6.32 -4.38
N TYR A 22 -2.73 6.28 -3.06
CA TYR A 22 -1.42 6.08 -2.45
C TYR A 22 -0.82 4.72 -2.79
N ASN A 23 -1.59 3.65 -2.71
CA ASN A 23 -1.13 2.32 -3.13
C ASN A 23 -0.63 2.32 -4.58
N ARG A 24 -1.38 2.95 -5.51
CA ARG A 24 -0.95 3.06 -6.91
C ARG A 24 0.36 3.83 -7.06
N GLN A 25 0.54 4.92 -6.30
CA GLN A 25 1.78 5.68 -6.34
C GLN A 25 2.96 4.87 -5.79
N ILE A 26 2.77 4.15 -4.68
CA ILE A 26 3.79 3.27 -4.09
C ILE A 26 4.17 2.18 -5.09
N TYR A 27 3.18 1.52 -5.69
CA TYR A 27 3.42 0.46 -6.68
C TYR A 27 4.20 0.97 -7.88
N ARG A 28 3.86 2.16 -8.38
CA ARG A 28 4.59 2.81 -9.47
C ARG A 28 6.04 3.13 -9.07
N LYS A 29 6.28 3.63 -7.85
CA LYS A 29 7.64 3.93 -7.36
C LYS A 29 8.49 2.66 -7.19
N LEU A 30 7.86 1.55 -6.80
CA LEU A 30 8.52 0.26 -6.60
C LEU A 30 8.56 -0.60 -7.88
N GLY A 31 7.89 -0.20 -8.96
CA GLY A 31 7.82 -0.97 -10.21
C GLY A 31 7.01 -2.27 -10.12
N VAL A 32 6.00 -2.33 -9.23
CA VAL A 32 5.22 -3.54 -8.93
C VAL A 32 3.73 -3.37 -9.27
N SER A 33 2.95 -4.44 -9.23
CA SER A 33 1.50 -4.43 -9.53
C SER A 33 0.61 -4.94 -8.40
N SER A 34 1.17 -5.54 -7.35
CA SER A 34 0.41 -6.07 -6.21
C SER A 34 0.97 -5.64 -4.85
N ARG A 35 0.15 -5.79 -3.81
CA ARG A 35 0.54 -5.50 -2.42
C ARG A 35 1.69 -6.38 -1.97
N ASP A 36 1.62 -7.67 -2.26
CA ASP A 36 2.63 -8.64 -1.85
C ASP A 36 3.97 -8.34 -2.51
N GLN A 37 3.96 -7.98 -3.80
CA GLN A 37 5.17 -7.53 -4.49
C GLN A 37 5.71 -6.23 -3.89
N ALA A 38 4.85 -5.29 -3.52
CA ALA A 38 5.28 -4.05 -2.87
C ALA A 38 5.93 -4.30 -1.50
N VAL A 39 5.37 -5.20 -0.69
CA VAL A 39 5.94 -5.60 0.61
C VAL A 39 7.27 -6.32 0.41
N ALA A 40 7.35 -7.26 -0.53
CA ALA A 40 8.59 -7.97 -0.84
C ALA A 40 9.69 -7.02 -1.34
N ALA A 41 9.35 -6.11 -2.28
CA ALA A 41 10.27 -5.11 -2.81
C ALA A 41 10.75 -4.15 -1.72
N ALA A 42 9.84 -3.63 -0.87
CA ALA A 42 10.19 -2.73 0.22
C ALA A 42 11.11 -3.37 1.26
N ARG A 43 10.89 -4.65 1.61
CA ARG A 43 11.81 -5.42 2.47
C ARG A 43 13.19 -5.61 1.83
N ALA A 44 13.23 -5.93 0.53
CA ALA A 44 14.49 -6.13 -0.19
C ALA A 44 15.37 -4.87 -0.23
N VAL A 45 14.77 -3.68 -0.14
CA VAL A 45 15.48 -2.39 -0.12
C VAL A 45 15.56 -1.75 1.28
N GLY A 46 15.13 -2.45 2.34
CA GLY A 46 15.22 -1.96 3.73
C GLY A 46 14.26 -0.82 4.09
N LEU A 47 13.13 -0.69 3.39
CA LEU A 47 12.08 0.29 3.68
C LEU A 47 10.99 -0.23 4.63
N LEU A 48 11.03 -1.52 4.99
CA LEU A 48 10.12 -2.23 5.90
C LEU A 48 10.86 -3.23 6.78
#